data_AF-A0A4Q5TIM1-F1
#
_entry.id   AF-A0A4Q5TIM1-F1
#
_cell.length_a   1.000
_cell.length_b   1.000
_cell.length_c   1.000
_cell.angle_alpha   90.00
_cell.angle_beta   90.00
_cell.angle_gamma   90.00
#
_symmetry.space_group_name_H-M   'P 1'
#
loop_
_entity.id
_entity.type
_entity.pdbx_description
1 polymer ?
#
loop_
_entity_poly.entity_id
_entity_poly.type
_entity_poly.pdbx_seq_one_letter_code
_entity_poly.pdbx_strand_id
1 'polypeptide(L)'
;MMLRLYMLICSALLLSCNDKQAIPGDILPPEKMQAVYWDYMKADVYANEFMRKDSSKNVALENARLQLEVFKIHKVSKEDFYRSYDYYLAHKDLMKDMLDTMLVRQTKVVIPKKDSVSMGIDTVTSKAKDSSAAIPQRRRLDSIKSIL
;
A
#
# COMPACT_ATOMS: atom_id res chain seq x y z
N MET A 1 36.84 28.39 -23.03
CA MET A 1 36.81 26.92 -23.20
C MET A 1 36.39 26.18 -21.93
N MET A 2 36.82 26.62 -20.74
CA MET A 2 36.53 25.97 -19.44
C MET A 2 35.05 26.00 -19.01
N LEU A 3 34.27 27.04 -19.39
CA LEU A 3 32.84 27.14 -19.04
C LEU A 3 31.95 26.13 -19.79
N ARG A 4 32.34 25.76 -21.03
CA ARG A 4 31.65 24.72 -21.81
C ARG A 4 31.91 23.33 -21.21
N LEU A 5 33.11 23.10 -20.67
CA LEU A 5 33.46 21.86 -19.99
C LEU A 5 32.71 21.72 -18.65
N TYR A 6 32.52 22.84 -17.93
CA TYR A 6 31.74 22.88 -16.69
C TYR A 6 30.26 22.55 -16.91
N MET A 7 29.64 23.08 -17.97
CA MET A 7 28.26 22.71 -18.37
C MET A 7 28.12 21.22 -18.72
N LEU A 8 29.14 20.62 -19.35
CA LEU A 8 29.14 19.22 -19.75
C LEU A 8 29.30 18.27 -18.54
N ILE A 9 30.10 18.67 -17.55
CA ILE A 9 30.26 17.96 -16.27
C ILE A 9 28.99 18.04 -15.42
N CYS A 10 28.33 19.21 -15.34
CA CYS A 10 27.07 19.36 -14.61
C CYS A 10 25.94 18.48 -15.17
N SER A 11 25.89 18.27 -16.49
CA SER A 11 24.89 17.41 -17.13
C SER A 11 25.08 15.91 -16.82
N ALA A 12 26.31 15.48 -16.49
CA ALA A 12 26.61 14.07 -16.22
C ALA A 12 26.17 13.62 -14.82
N LEU A 13 25.97 14.54 -13.87
CA LEU A 13 25.52 14.21 -12.51
C LEU A 13 24.02 13.86 -12.41
N LEU A 14 23.23 14.15 -13.45
CA LEU A 14 21.78 13.86 -13.47
C LEU A 14 21.45 12.40 -13.85
N LEU A 15 22.43 11.61 -14.27
CA LEU A 15 22.23 10.22 -14.72
C LEU A 15 22.51 9.17 -13.63
N SER A 16 22.94 9.57 -12.44
CA SER A 16 23.18 8.65 -11.33
C SER A 16 21.89 8.38 -10.54
N CYS A 17 20.93 7.73 -11.19
CA CYS A 17 19.69 7.29 -10.53
C CYS A 17 19.84 5.80 -10.14
N ASN A 18 20.34 5.63 -8.91
CA ASN A 18 20.27 4.49 -8.00
C ASN A 18 19.50 3.24 -8.50
N ASP A 19 20.22 2.13 -8.73
CA ASP A 19 19.69 0.78 -8.98
C ASP A 19 18.91 0.26 -7.76
N LYS A 20 17.68 0.73 -7.57
CA LYS A 20 16.65 0.01 -6.82
C LYS A 20 16.00 -0.94 -7.80
N GLN A 21 16.00 -2.23 -7.45
CA GLN A 21 15.39 -3.36 -8.17
C GLN A 21 14.41 -2.91 -9.27
N ALA A 22 14.81 -3.07 -10.53
CA ALA A 22 14.09 -2.53 -11.67
C ALA A 22 12.66 -3.10 -11.70
N ILE A 23 11.69 -2.26 -11.33
CA ILE A 23 10.28 -2.61 -11.38
C ILE A 23 9.86 -2.57 -12.86
N PRO A 24 9.13 -3.58 -13.36
CA PRO A 24 8.63 -3.58 -14.73
C PRO A 24 7.80 -2.34 -15.03
N GLY A 25 7.91 -1.80 -16.25
CA GLY A 25 7.29 -0.52 -16.62
C GLY A 25 5.75 -0.51 -16.60
N ASP A 26 5.13 -1.70 -16.54
CA ASP A 26 3.68 -1.89 -16.42
C ASP A 26 3.19 -1.97 -14.96
N ILE A 27 4.10 -1.91 -13.99
CA ILE A 27 3.82 -1.93 -12.56
C ILE A 27 3.95 -0.51 -12.00
N LEU A 28 3.02 -0.11 -11.13
CA LEU A 28 3.04 1.18 -10.48
C LEU A 28 4.34 1.34 -9.67
N PRO A 29 5.07 2.44 -9.81
CA PRO A 29 6.27 2.68 -9.03
C PRO A 29 5.93 2.83 -7.54
N PRO A 30 6.88 2.57 -6.61
CA PRO A 30 6.60 2.46 -5.19
C PRO A 30 5.91 3.68 -4.61
N GLU A 31 6.34 4.88 -4.99
CA GLU A 31 5.74 6.13 -4.50
C GLU A 31 4.27 6.28 -4.93
N LYS A 32 3.96 5.96 -6.18
CA LYS A 32 2.59 6.03 -6.70
C LYS A 32 1.72 4.95 -6.08
N MET A 33 2.25 3.74 -5.93
CA MET A 33 1.55 2.63 -5.27
C MET A 33 1.24 2.95 -3.80
N GLN A 34 2.18 3.51 -3.05
CA GLN A 34 1.97 3.94 -1.66
C GLN A 34 0.82 4.94 -1.54
N ALA A 35 0.78 5.94 -2.43
CA ALA A 35 -0.24 6.99 -2.41
C ALA A 35 -1.65 6.44 -2.67
N VAL A 36 -1.82 5.66 -3.75
CA VAL A 36 -3.12 5.08 -4.09
C VAL A 36 -3.56 4.01 -3.08
N TYR A 37 -2.64 3.19 -2.59
CA TYR A 37 -2.95 2.12 -1.64
C TYR A 37 -3.38 2.67 -0.28
N TRP A 38 -2.78 3.77 0.18
CA TRP A 38 -3.19 4.45 1.41
C TRP A 38 -4.66 4.90 1.36
N ASP A 39 -5.04 5.58 0.28
CA ASP A 39 -6.40 6.07 0.13
C ASP A 39 -7.40 4.94 -0.12
N TYR A 40 -6.98 3.88 -0.81
CA TYR A 40 -7.78 2.66 -0.98
C TYR A 40 -8.08 2.00 0.38
N MET A 41 -7.09 1.85 1.27
CA MET A 41 -7.31 1.30 2.61
C MET A 41 -8.19 2.21 3.47
N LYS A 42 -8.01 3.54 3.39
CA LYS A 42 -8.89 4.49 4.09
C LYS A 42 -10.34 4.36 3.63
N ALA A 43 -10.59 4.18 2.34
CA ALA A 43 -11.94 3.95 1.81
C ALA A 43 -12.56 2.66 2.39
N ASP A 44 -11.80 1.58 2.46
CA ASP A 44 -12.25 0.31 3.03
C ASP A 44 -12.59 0.44 4.53
N VAL A 45 -11.69 1.04 5.31
CA VAL A 45 -11.93 1.28 6.75
C VAL A 45 -13.15 2.20 6.94
N TYR A 46 -13.25 3.27 6.14
CA TYR A 46 -14.38 4.20 6.24
C TYR A 46 -15.73 3.49 6.00
N ALA A 47 -15.81 2.70 4.92
CA ALA A 47 -17.03 1.97 4.60
C ALA A 47 -17.39 0.95 5.71
N ASN A 48 -16.42 0.15 6.18
CA ASN A 48 -16.69 -0.91 7.14
C ASN A 48 -16.95 -0.40 8.57
N GLU A 49 -16.32 0.70 8.99
CA GLU A 49 -16.44 1.21 10.36
C GLU A 49 -17.53 2.28 10.52
N PHE A 50 -17.73 3.12 9.51
CA PHE A 50 -18.66 4.25 9.61
C PHE A 50 -19.97 4.00 8.86
N MET A 51 -19.94 3.41 7.67
CA MET A 51 -21.16 3.19 6.88
C MET A 51 -21.94 1.94 7.34
N ARG A 52 -21.29 0.97 7.98
CA ARG A 52 -21.97 -0.22 8.55
C ARG A 52 -23.01 0.10 9.62
N LYS A 53 -22.96 1.30 10.22
CA LYS A 53 -23.93 1.75 11.23
C LYS A 53 -25.31 2.07 10.64
N ASP A 54 -25.38 2.27 9.32
CA ASP A 54 -26.62 2.53 8.59
C ASP A 54 -27.09 1.25 7.88
N SER A 55 -28.15 0.63 8.40
CA SER A 55 -28.70 -0.61 7.85
C SER A 55 -29.34 -0.46 6.47
N SER A 56 -29.60 0.78 6.04
CA SER A 56 -30.16 1.06 4.71
C SER A 56 -29.12 0.99 3.59
N LYS A 57 -27.81 1.00 3.93
CA LYS A 57 -26.72 1.07 2.97
C LYS A 57 -26.08 -0.28 2.72
N ASN A 58 -25.78 -0.56 1.45
CA ASN A 58 -24.93 -1.69 1.07
C ASN A 58 -23.45 -1.29 1.21
N VAL A 59 -22.82 -1.71 2.31
CA VAL A 59 -21.42 -1.40 2.63
C VAL A 59 -20.46 -1.81 1.51
N ALA A 60 -20.69 -2.96 0.86
CA ALA A 60 -19.82 -3.44 -0.21
C ALA A 60 -19.91 -2.54 -1.45
N LEU A 61 -21.12 -2.09 -1.81
CA LEU A 61 -21.32 -1.18 -2.94
C LEU A 61 -20.71 0.20 -2.66
N GLU A 62 -20.89 0.75 -1.47
CA GLU A 62 -20.30 2.03 -1.09
C GLU A 62 -18.77 1.98 -1.06
N ASN A 63 -18.20 0.89 -0.55
CA ASN A 63 -16.76 0.68 -0.57
C ASN A 63 -16.21 0.65 -2.01
N ALA A 64 -16.86 -0.12 -2.90
CA ALA A 64 -16.48 -0.17 -4.31
C ALA A 64 -16.58 1.22 -4.96
N ARG A 65 -17.64 1.99 -4.67
CA ARG A 65 -17.82 3.36 -5.15
C ARG A 65 -16.66 4.27 -4.72
N LEU A 66 -16.28 4.22 -3.43
CA LEU A 66 -15.18 5.02 -2.88
C LEU A 66 -13.82 4.61 -3.47
N GLN A 67 -13.55 3.32 -3.63
CA GLN A 67 -12.30 2.84 -4.25
C GLN A 67 -12.18 3.29 -5.72
N LEU A 68 -13.28 3.31 -6.47
CA LEU A 68 -13.30 3.88 -7.83
C LEU A 68 -13.00 5.38 -7.84
N GLU A 69 -13.45 6.13 -6.83
CA GLU A 69 -13.08 7.55 -6.68
C GLU A 69 -11.58 7.72 -6.38
N VAL A 70 -11.02 6.87 -5.52
CA VAL A 70 -9.57 6.84 -5.24
C VAL A 70 -8.78 6.65 -6.52
N PHE A 71 -9.15 5.67 -7.36
CA PHE A 71 -8.47 5.42 -8.63
C PHE A 71 -8.51 6.63 -9.57
N LYS A 72 -9.64 7.34 -9.63
CA LYS A 72 -9.77 8.58 -10.41
C LYS A 72 -8.84 9.69 -9.89
N ILE A 73 -8.79 9.89 -8.57
CA ILE A 73 -7.95 10.91 -7.93
C ILE A 73 -6.47 10.66 -8.24
N HIS A 74 -6.03 9.41 -8.14
CA HIS A 74 -4.63 9.02 -8.37
C HIS A 74 -4.26 8.83 -9.85
N LYS A 75 -5.22 8.96 -10.77
CA LYS A 75 -5.04 8.68 -12.20
C LYS A 75 -4.41 7.29 -12.40
N VAL A 76 -5.05 6.29 -11.82
CA VAL A 76 -4.68 4.88 -11.86
C VAL A 76 -5.90 4.09 -12.32
N SER A 77 -5.75 3.18 -13.28
CA SER A 77 -6.83 2.27 -13.62
C SER A 77 -6.95 1.16 -12.58
N LYS A 78 -8.14 0.56 -12.47
CA LYS A 78 -8.38 -0.57 -11.58
C LYS A 78 -7.42 -1.72 -11.91
N GLU A 79 -7.22 -1.97 -13.19
CA GLU A 79 -6.38 -3.03 -13.74
C GLU A 79 -4.91 -2.80 -13.40
N ASP A 80 -4.41 -1.57 -13.54
CA ASP A 80 -3.03 -1.22 -13.19
C ASP A 80 -2.78 -1.37 -11.69
N PHE A 81 -3.75 -0.94 -10.86
CA PHE A 81 -3.66 -1.09 -9.42
C PHE A 81 -3.56 -2.56 -9.02
N TYR A 82 -4.48 -3.41 -9.45
CA TYR A 82 -4.48 -4.82 -9.04
C TYR A 82 -3.29 -5.59 -9.60
N ARG A 83 -2.90 -5.35 -10.86
CA ARG A 83 -1.68 -5.94 -11.44
C ARG A 83 -0.45 -5.58 -10.62
N SER A 84 -0.34 -4.30 -10.22
CA SER A 84 0.77 -3.84 -9.39
C SER A 84 0.71 -4.42 -7.99
N TYR A 85 -0.47 -4.44 -7.38
CA TYR A 85 -0.69 -5.00 -6.06
C TYR A 85 -0.28 -6.47 -5.99
N ASP A 86 -0.67 -7.27 -6.98
CA ASP A 86 -0.29 -8.69 -7.08
C ASP A 86 1.23 -8.85 -7.23
N TYR A 87 1.87 -7.99 -8.02
CA TYR A 87 3.33 -7.95 -8.12
C TYR A 87 3.97 -7.65 -6.75
N TYR A 88 3.53 -6.62 -6.03
CA TYR A 88 4.06 -6.31 -4.70
C TYR A 88 3.81 -7.45 -3.71
N LEU A 89 2.64 -8.11 -3.74
CA LEU A 89 2.37 -9.26 -2.88
C LEU A 89 3.32 -10.44 -3.13
N ALA A 90 3.71 -10.65 -4.38
CA ALA A 90 4.69 -11.68 -4.75
C ALA A 90 6.14 -11.30 -4.34
N HIS A 91 6.43 -10.00 -4.15
CA HIS A 91 7.74 -9.47 -3.79
C HIS A 91 7.73 -8.92 -2.35
N LYS A 92 7.90 -9.84 -1.39
CA LYS A 92 7.78 -9.55 0.05
C LYS A 92 8.61 -8.35 0.53
N ASP A 93 9.85 -8.24 0.07
CA ASP A 93 10.74 -7.14 0.47
C ASP A 93 10.21 -5.79 -0.02
N LEU A 94 9.74 -5.71 -1.28
CA LEU A 94 9.14 -4.51 -1.84
C LEU A 94 7.83 -4.13 -1.13
N MET A 95 6.98 -5.11 -0.80
CA MET A 95 5.77 -4.86 -0.03
C MET A 95 6.09 -4.36 1.38
N LYS A 96 7.06 -4.98 2.05
CA LYS A 96 7.51 -4.56 3.38
C LYS A 96 7.99 -3.11 3.35
N ASP A 97 8.90 -2.78 2.43
CA ASP A 97 9.44 -1.43 2.28
C ASP A 97 8.34 -0.40 1.99
N MET A 98 7.38 -0.75 1.14
CA MET A 98 6.21 0.08 0.84
C MET A 98 5.42 0.40 2.11
N LEU A 99 5.03 -0.62 2.88
CA LEU A 99 4.21 -0.48 4.07
C LEU A 99 4.95 0.25 5.20
N ASP A 100 6.23 -0.06 5.41
CA ASP A 100 7.08 0.61 6.41
C ASP A 100 7.22 2.10 6.08
N THR A 101 7.43 2.44 4.80
CA THR A 101 7.50 3.83 4.34
C THR A 101 6.16 4.55 4.54
N MET A 102 5.04 3.90 4.23
CA MET A 102 3.71 4.46 4.45
C MET A 102 3.47 4.76 5.94
N LEU A 103 3.82 3.83 6.83
CA LEU A 103 3.66 4.02 8.27
C LEU A 103 4.47 5.20 8.78
N VAL A 104 5.73 5.35 8.36
CA VAL A 104 6.58 6.47 8.77
C VAL A 104 6.03 7.81 8.28
N ARG A 105 5.53 7.87 7.03
CA ARG A 105 4.96 9.10 6.47
C ARG A 105 3.73 9.58 7.25
N GLN A 106 2.90 8.66 7.71
CA GLN A 106 1.63 8.98 8.37
C GLN A 106 1.76 9.17 9.89
N THR A 107 2.68 8.44 10.55
CA THR A 107 2.96 8.62 11.99
C THR A 107 3.69 9.93 12.30
N LYS A 108 4.45 10.48 11.35
CA LYS A 108 5.06 11.81 11.48
C LYS A 108 4.04 12.95 11.57
N VAL A 109 2.79 12.72 11.19
CA VAL A 109 1.73 13.74 11.20
C VAL A 109 0.96 13.78 12.53
N VAL A 110 0.95 12.70 13.34
CA VAL A 110 0.25 12.67 14.63
C VAL A 110 0.92 11.65 15.57
N ILE A 111 1.83 12.09 16.46
CA ILE A 111 1.97 11.68 17.88
C ILE A 111 3.06 12.60 18.49
N PRO A 112 2.76 13.49 19.46
CA PRO A 112 3.81 14.04 20.32
C PRO A 112 4.48 12.87 21.04
N LYS A 113 5.79 12.68 20.81
CA LYS A 113 6.62 11.62 21.38
C LYS A 113 6.34 11.49 22.89
N LYS A 114 5.54 10.51 23.29
CA LYS A 114 5.46 10.05 24.66
C LYS A 114 6.46 8.93 24.81
N ASP A 115 7.31 9.09 25.82
CA ASP A 115 8.57 8.41 26.04
C ASP A 115 8.47 6.89 25.91
N SER A 116 9.55 6.33 25.36
CA SER A 116 9.87 4.91 25.27
C SER A 116 9.47 4.13 26.53
N VAL A 117 8.41 3.31 26.43
CA VAL A 117 8.21 2.16 27.31
C VAL A 117 8.62 0.93 26.52
N SER A 118 9.77 0.37 26.89
CA SER A 118 10.20 -0.96 26.54
C SER A 118 9.18 -1.98 27.05
N MET A 119 8.40 -2.59 26.17
CA MET A 119 7.69 -3.81 26.52
C MET A 119 8.58 -4.97 26.08
N GLY A 120 9.15 -5.64 27.08
CA GLY A 120 10.04 -6.79 26.95
C GLY A 120 9.40 -7.90 26.13
N ILE A 121 10.24 -8.57 25.34
CA ILE A 121 9.93 -9.88 24.77
C ILE A 121 10.13 -10.88 25.88
N ASP A 122 9.04 -11.18 26.59
CA ASP A 122 9.03 -12.18 27.65
C ASP A 122 8.39 -13.45 27.08
N THR A 123 9.28 -14.37 26.71
CA THR A 123 9.07 -15.79 26.42
C THR A 123 7.87 -16.41 27.14
N VAL A 124 6.87 -16.88 26.39
CA VAL A 124 5.99 -17.97 26.84
C VAL A 124 5.90 -19.01 25.72
N THR A 125 6.72 -20.05 25.87
CA THR A 125 6.64 -21.29 25.10
C THR A 125 5.73 -22.28 25.83
N SER A 126 4.92 -23.01 25.04
CA SER A 126 4.01 -24.13 25.39
C SER A 126 2.69 -23.72 26.08
N LYS A 127 1.50 -24.16 25.63
CA LYS A 127 1.12 -25.54 25.27
C LYS A 127 -0.11 -25.58 24.34
N ALA A 128 -0.11 -26.59 23.46
CA ALA A 128 -0.98 -26.88 22.32
C ALA A 128 -2.49 -26.98 22.57
N LYS A 129 -3.31 -26.63 21.56
CA LYS A 129 -4.38 -27.51 21.00
C LYS A 129 -4.99 -26.96 19.68
N ASP A 130 -4.93 -27.80 18.65
CA ASP A 130 -5.83 -27.96 17.50
C ASP A 130 -6.66 -26.78 16.99
N SER A 131 -6.30 -26.27 15.80
CA SER A 131 -7.21 -26.29 14.64
C SER A 131 -6.53 -25.71 13.40
N SER A 132 -6.31 -26.61 12.45
CA SER A 132 -6.10 -26.31 11.05
C SER A 132 -7.32 -25.56 10.50
N ALA A 133 -7.14 -24.29 10.13
CA ALA A 133 -8.00 -23.61 9.16
C ALA A 133 -7.17 -22.53 8.47
N ALA A 134 -6.64 -22.87 7.30
CA ALA A 134 -6.04 -21.92 6.38
C ALA A 134 -6.98 -20.72 6.16
N ILE A 135 -6.46 -19.50 6.33
CA ILE A 135 -7.17 -18.25 6.01
C ILE A 135 -7.30 -18.18 4.48
N PRO A 136 -8.50 -18.32 3.87
CA PRO A 136 -8.63 -18.31 2.43
C PRO A 136 -8.86 -16.88 1.94
N GLN A 137 -7.77 -16.18 1.61
CA GLN A 137 -7.79 -14.88 0.92
C GLN A 137 -8.48 -14.96 -0.47
N ARG A 138 -8.69 -16.17 -1.01
CA ARG A 138 -9.24 -16.40 -2.37
C ARG A 138 -10.73 -16.12 -2.53
N ARG A 139 -11.54 -16.04 -1.46
CA ARG A 139 -13.01 -15.90 -1.58
C ARG A 139 -13.51 -14.49 -1.94
N ARG A 140 -12.66 -13.45 -1.88
CA ARG A 140 -13.09 -12.07 -2.14
C ARG A 140 -13.06 -11.66 -3.62
N LEU A 141 -12.26 -12.31 -4.48
CA LEU A 141 -12.25 -11.99 -5.91
C LEU A 141 -13.56 -12.42 -6.61
N ASP A 142 -14.20 -13.50 -6.14
CA ASP A 142 -15.40 -14.04 -6.77
C ASP A 142 -16.64 -13.17 -6.51
N SER A 143 -16.73 -12.54 -5.34
CA SER A 143 -17.84 -11.65 -4.97
C SER A 143 -17.83 -10.33 -5.77
N ILE A 144 -16.67 -9.88 -6.24
CA ILE A 144 -16.55 -8.67 -7.07
C ILE A 144 -16.97 -8.96 -8.52
N LYS A 145 -16.83 -10.20 -8.99
CA LYS A 145 -17.29 -10.61 -10.33
C LYS A 145 -18.81 -10.80 -10.43
N SER A 146 -19.53 -10.98 -9.32
CA SER A 146 -21.00 -11.13 -9.33
C SER A 146 -21.76 -9.81 -9.24
N ILE A 147 -21.07 -8.68 -9.07
CA ILE A 147 -21.65 -7.33 -8.96
C ILE A 147 -21.35 -6.50 -10.22
N LEU A 148 -20.50 -7.00 -11.11
CA LEU A 148 -20.20 -6.42 -12.43
C LEU A 148 -20.89 -7.24 -13.52
#